data_AF-A0A450SSW1-F1
#
_entry.id   AF-A0A450SSW1-F1
#
_cell.length_a   1.000
_cell.length_b   1.000
_cell.length_c   1.000
_cell.angle_alpha   90.00
_cell.angle_beta   90.00
_cell.angle_gamma   90.00
#
_symmetry.space_group_name_H-M   'P 1'
#
loop_
_entity.id
_entity.type
_entity.pdbx_description
1 polymer ?
#
loop_
_entity_poly.entity_id
_entity_poly.type
_entity_poly.pdbx_seq_one_letter_code
_entity_poly.pdbx_strand_id
1 'polypeptide(L)'
;MSAITYEQVLSLFRETDRQIQEIAEQMKENTLEFRETDRRLKELERITREQGKQIGGLGDKFGYFTEGLALPSMERILKEEFHMSAIAPRLRIRKNGEEMEIDVLAWANDDVNLAILVEVKSRVQRGAIGQLQRLMGHFREFFPEHREKAAMGILAGVDWDRGIAEKAREAGFLTASIRDEIFTLTTPEGFEARRW
;
A
#
# COMPACT_ATOMS: atom_id res chain seq x y z
N MET A 1 17.13 -72.82 32.89
CA MET A 1 16.42 -72.00 31.89
C MET A 1 15.17 -72.75 31.51
N SER A 2 13.98 -72.18 31.74
CA SER A 2 12.71 -72.82 31.35
C SER A 2 12.65 -72.87 29.82
N ALA A 3 12.39 -74.05 29.25
CA ALA A 3 12.19 -74.19 27.81
C ALA A 3 10.83 -73.59 27.43
N ILE A 4 10.81 -72.72 26.41
CA ILE A 4 9.58 -72.14 25.88
C ILE A 4 8.77 -73.27 25.22
N THR A 5 7.47 -73.34 25.53
CA THR A 5 6.58 -74.35 24.95
C THR A 5 5.97 -73.87 23.63
N TYR A 6 5.57 -74.80 22.77
CA TYR A 6 4.90 -74.49 21.49
C TYR A 6 3.62 -73.65 21.67
N GLU A 7 2.87 -73.88 22.75
CA GLU A 7 1.68 -73.08 23.07
C GLU A 7 2.02 -71.63 23.40
N GLN A 8 3.13 -71.37 24.12
CA GLN A 8 3.60 -70.02 24.42
C GLN A 8 4.01 -69.25 23.16
N VAL A 9 4.58 -69.96 22.16
CA VAL A 9 4.89 -69.36 20.86
C VAL A 9 3.60 -69.03 20.10
N LEU A 10 2.62 -69.94 20.08
CA LEU A 10 1.33 -69.70 19.42
C LEU A 10 0.50 -68.59 20.06
N SER A 11 0.57 -68.41 21.39
CA SER A 11 -0.09 -67.29 22.06
C SER A 11 0.55 -65.96 21.68
N LEU A 12 1.89 -65.90 21.60
CA LEU A 12 2.63 -64.71 21.18
C LEU A 12 2.29 -64.32 19.74
N PHE A 13 2.17 -65.29 18.82
CA PHE A 13 1.75 -65.01 17.44
C PHE A 13 0.33 -64.44 17.36
N ARG A 14 -0.62 -64.99 18.14
CA ARG A 14 -2.00 -64.47 18.20
C ARG A 14 -2.07 -63.06 18.78
N GLU A 15 -1.29 -62.78 19.81
CA GLU A 15 -1.21 -61.44 20.41
C GLU A 15 -0.58 -60.43 19.44
N THR A 16 0.48 -60.82 18.74
CA THR A 16 1.13 -60.01 17.69
C THR A 16 0.16 -59.72 16.54
N ASP A 17 -0.59 -60.71 16.06
CA ASP A 17 -1.58 -60.51 14.99
C ASP A 17 -2.69 -59.53 15.40
N ARG A 18 -3.17 -59.64 16.65
CA ARG A 18 -4.14 -58.69 17.22
C ARG A 18 -3.57 -57.26 17.28
N GLN A 19 -2.34 -57.09 17.75
CA GLN A 19 -1.67 -55.79 17.80
C GLN A 19 -1.48 -55.18 16.40
N ILE A 20 -1.14 -56.00 15.39
CA ILE A 20 -1.01 -55.55 14.00
C ILE A 20 -2.36 -55.05 13.47
N GLN A 21 -3.45 -55.77 13.74
CA GLN A 21 -4.79 -55.36 13.33
C GLN A 21 -5.22 -54.03 14.00
N GLU A 22 -4.99 -53.89 15.30
CA GLU A 22 -5.28 -52.65 16.05
C GLU A 22 -4.47 -51.45 15.50
N ILE A 23 -3.18 -51.64 15.20
CA ILE A 23 -2.33 -50.60 14.59
C ILE A 23 -2.83 -50.24 13.19
N ALA A 24 -3.21 -51.23 12.37
CA ALA A 24 -3.73 -50.98 11.02
C ALA A 24 -5.02 -50.16 11.05
N GLU A 25 -5.90 -50.42 12.02
CA GLU A 25 -7.15 -49.68 12.20
C GLU A 25 -6.88 -48.24 12.67
N GLN A 26 -6.00 -48.04 13.65
CA GLN A 26 -5.55 -46.70 14.08
C GLN A 26 -4.88 -45.91 12.96
N MET A 27 -4.05 -46.56 12.13
CA MET A 27 -3.43 -45.90 10.97
C MET A 27 -4.47 -45.45 9.94
N LYS A 28 -5.52 -46.23 9.73
CA LYS A 28 -6.61 -45.89 8.82
C LYS A 28 -7.40 -44.69 9.34
N GLU A 29 -7.71 -44.66 10.64
CA GLU A 29 -8.39 -43.54 11.29
C GLU A 29 -7.54 -42.25 11.21
N ASN A 30 -6.27 -42.33 11.61
CA ASN A 30 -5.33 -41.21 11.48
C ASN A 30 -5.24 -40.69 10.05
N THR A 31 -5.21 -41.58 9.04
CA THR A 31 -5.16 -41.17 7.63
C THR A 31 -6.41 -40.39 7.22
N LEU A 32 -7.58 -40.74 7.74
CA LEU A 32 -8.82 -40.00 7.49
C LEU A 32 -8.79 -38.63 8.16
N GLU A 33 -8.38 -38.56 9.43
CA GLU A 33 -8.22 -37.30 10.16
C GLU A 33 -7.21 -36.36 9.50
N PHE A 34 -6.06 -36.90 9.04
CA PHE A 34 -5.07 -36.12 8.30
C PHE A 34 -5.63 -35.56 6.99
N ARG A 35 -6.42 -36.35 6.24
CA ARG A 35 -7.08 -35.88 5.01
C ARG A 35 -8.12 -34.81 5.29
N GLU A 36 -8.87 -34.94 6.38
CA GLU A 36 -9.83 -33.91 6.78
C GLU A 36 -9.12 -32.62 7.22
N THR A 37 -8.03 -32.75 7.97
CA THR A 37 -7.19 -31.62 8.40
C THR A 37 -6.58 -30.90 7.19
N ASP A 38 -6.05 -31.63 6.21
CA ASP A 38 -5.51 -31.07 4.96
C ASP A 38 -6.59 -30.31 4.16
N ARG A 39 -7.83 -30.84 4.11
CA ARG A 39 -8.95 -30.14 3.47
C ARG A 39 -9.31 -28.85 4.21
N ARG A 40 -9.40 -28.88 5.54
CA ARG A 40 -9.69 -27.69 6.37
C ARG A 40 -8.59 -26.64 6.22
N LEU A 41 -7.31 -27.04 6.17
CA LEU A 41 -6.18 -26.14 5.94
C LEU A 41 -6.27 -25.45 4.57
N LYS A 42 -6.53 -26.21 3.49
CA LYS A 42 -6.72 -25.65 2.14
C LYS A 42 -7.89 -24.67 2.07
N GLU A 43 -8.96 -24.95 2.79
CA GLU A 43 -10.11 -24.04 2.87
C GLU A 43 -9.74 -22.74 3.62
N LEU A 44 -9.03 -22.84 4.75
CA LEU A 44 -8.54 -21.68 5.50
C LEU A 44 -7.58 -20.81 4.66
N GLU A 45 -6.69 -21.42 3.90
CA GLU A 45 -5.81 -20.69 2.97
C GLU A 45 -6.61 -19.93 1.91
N ARG A 46 -7.67 -20.54 1.37
CA ARG A 46 -8.55 -19.88 0.39
C ARG A 46 -9.28 -18.69 1.02
N ILE A 47 -9.88 -18.88 2.19
CA ILE A 47 -10.58 -17.81 2.93
C ILE A 47 -9.62 -16.67 3.24
N THR A 48 -8.42 -16.98 3.75
CA THR A 48 -7.40 -15.97 4.09
C THR A 48 -6.99 -15.17 2.85
N ARG A 49 -6.81 -15.82 1.71
CA ARG A 49 -6.48 -15.16 0.44
C ARG A 49 -7.62 -14.26 -0.05
N GLU A 50 -8.86 -14.70 0.06
CA GLU A 50 -10.05 -13.93 -0.32
C GLU A 50 -10.23 -12.70 0.59
N GLN A 51 -10.06 -12.87 1.90
CA GLN A 51 -10.08 -11.77 2.86
C GLN A 51 -8.95 -10.76 2.58
N GLY A 52 -7.73 -11.24 2.29
CA GLY A 52 -6.61 -10.37 1.92
C GLY A 52 -6.92 -9.50 0.69
N LYS A 53 -7.59 -10.06 -0.33
CA LYS A 53 -8.04 -9.31 -1.51
C LYS A 53 -9.12 -8.27 -1.16
N GLN A 54 -10.09 -8.63 -0.33
CA GLN A 54 -11.16 -7.70 0.09
C GLN A 54 -10.60 -6.54 0.92
N ILE A 55 -9.68 -6.82 1.84
CA ILE A 55 -9.01 -5.80 2.67
C ILE A 55 -8.16 -4.87 1.79
N GLY A 56 -7.40 -5.42 0.85
CA GLY A 56 -6.65 -4.61 -0.13
C GLY A 56 -7.56 -3.67 -0.93
N GLY A 57 -8.67 -4.20 -1.44
CA GLY A 57 -9.66 -3.39 -2.17
C GLY A 57 -10.37 -2.32 -1.33
N LEU A 58 -10.38 -2.42 0.00
CA LEU A 58 -10.83 -1.33 0.87
C LEU A 58 -9.79 -0.22 0.94
N GLY A 59 -8.50 -0.57 1.04
CA GLY A 59 -7.40 0.40 1.04
C GLY A 59 -7.42 1.31 -0.20
N ASP A 60 -7.59 0.73 -1.38
CA ASP A 60 -7.68 1.47 -2.64
C ASP A 60 -8.88 2.45 -2.66
N LYS A 61 -10.03 2.03 -2.11
CA LYS A 61 -11.22 2.88 -2.02
C LYS A 61 -11.03 4.04 -1.04
N PHE A 62 -10.32 3.83 0.06
CA PHE A 62 -9.98 4.91 0.98
C PHE A 62 -9.03 5.92 0.35
N GLY A 63 -8.06 5.47 -0.46
CA GLY A 63 -7.21 6.36 -1.26
C GLY A 63 -8.04 7.24 -2.19
N TYR A 64 -8.84 6.61 -3.05
CA TYR A 64 -9.72 7.30 -4.00
C TYR A 64 -10.68 8.31 -3.32
N PHE A 65 -11.25 7.94 -2.17
CA PHE A 65 -12.10 8.84 -1.41
C PHE A 65 -11.32 10.04 -0.85
N THR A 66 -10.10 9.81 -0.36
CA THR A 66 -9.24 10.87 0.16
C THR A 66 -8.86 11.87 -0.93
N GLU A 67 -8.47 11.39 -2.11
CA GLU A 67 -8.21 12.25 -3.28
C GLU A 67 -9.46 13.07 -3.65
N GLY A 68 -10.64 12.45 -3.64
CA GLY A 68 -11.91 13.11 -3.90
C GLY A 68 -12.23 14.25 -2.92
N LEU A 69 -11.86 14.09 -1.64
CA LEU A 69 -12.00 15.14 -0.63
C LEU A 69 -10.93 16.24 -0.76
N ALA A 70 -9.70 15.86 -1.13
CA ALA A 70 -8.59 16.80 -1.25
C ALA A 70 -8.73 17.71 -2.47
N LEU A 71 -9.25 17.19 -3.58
CA LEU A 71 -9.24 17.87 -4.88
C LEU A 71 -9.83 19.28 -4.85
N PRO A 72 -11.05 19.53 -4.33
CA PRO A 72 -11.62 20.89 -4.33
C PRO A 72 -10.75 21.89 -3.55
N SER A 73 -10.15 21.44 -2.45
CA SER A 73 -9.28 22.26 -1.62
C SER A 73 -7.94 22.52 -2.32
N MET A 74 -7.36 21.50 -2.98
CA MET A 74 -6.13 21.65 -3.74
C MET A 74 -6.32 22.58 -4.94
N GLU A 75 -7.42 22.46 -5.69
CA GLU A 75 -7.72 23.40 -6.76
C GLU A 75 -7.78 24.84 -6.29
N ARG A 76 -8.43 25.07 -5.13
CA ARG A 76 -8.51 26.40 -4.53
C ARG A 76 -7.13 26.93 -4.16
N ILE A 77 -6.33 26.15 -3.41
CA ILE A 77 -4.96 26.53 -3.01
C ILE A 77 -4.10 26.83 -4.25
N LEU A 78 -4.12 25.96 -5.26
CA LEU A 78 -3.32 26.12 -6.47
C LEU A 78 -3.72 27.36 -7.28
N LYS A 79 -5.01 27.71 -7.34
CA LYS A 79 -5.51 28.91 -8.03
C LYS A 79 -5.24 30.19 -7.23
N GLU A 80 -5.59 30.19 -5.95
CA GLU A 80 -5.62 31.40 -5.12
C GLU A 80 -4.24 31.76 -4.55
N GLU A 81 -3.48 30.76 -4.09
CA GLU A 81 -2.19 30.98 -3.42
C GLU A 81 -1.00 30.88 -4.38
N PHE A 82 -1.09 30.00 -5.39
CA PHE A 82 -0.01 29.77 -6.36
C PHE A 82 -0.27 30.37 -7.74
N HIS A 83 -1.47 30.91 -8.00
CA HIS A 83 -1.84 31.52 -9.27
C HIS A 83 -1.63 30.61 -10.49
N MET A 84 -1.89 29.31 -10.32
CA MET A 84 -1.80 28.33 -11.40
C MET A 84 -2.90 28.57 -12.43
N SER A 85 -2.52 28.63 -13.71
CA SER A 85 -3.47 28.87 -14.81
C SER A 85 -4.07 27.60 -15.38
N ALA A 86 -3.44 26.45 -15.15
CA ALA A 86 -3.94 25.14 -15.52
C ALA A 86 -3.83 24.15 -14.36
N ILE A 87 -4.86 23.31 -14.20
CA ILE A 87 -4.92 22.24 -13.20
C ILE A 87 -5.47 20.98 -13.86
N ALA A 88 -4.76 19.87 -13.71
CA ALA A 88 -5.09 18.56 -14.23
C ALA A 88 -5.13 17.55 -13.07
N PRO A 89 -6.32 17.21 -12.55
CA PRO A 89 -6.47 16.18 -11.53
C PRO A 89 -6.41 14.76 -12.12
N ARG A 90 -5.99 13.80 -11.30
CA ARG A 90 -5.91 12.36 -11.61
C ARG A 90 -5.17 12.09 -12.92
N LEU A 91 -4.04 12.75 -13.08
CA LEU A 91 -3.27 12.68 -14.31
C LEU A 91 -2.53 11.36 -14.38
N ARG A 92 -2.81 10.60 -15.44
CA ARG A 92 -2.09 9.37 -15.77
C ARG A 92 -1.46 9.51 -17.13
N ILE A 93 -0.17 9.27 -17.22
CA ILE A 93 0.59 9.34 -18.46
C ILE A 93 1.42 8.07 -18.63
N ARG A 94 1.42 7.52 -19.84
CA ARG A 94 2.22 6.35 -20.19
C ARG A 94 3.26 6.72 -21.24
N LYS A 95 4.52 6.43 -20.96
CA LYS A 95 5.65 6.73 -21.86
C LYS A 95 6.69 5.62 -21.77
N ASN A 96 7.19 5.15 -22.93
CA ASN A 96 8.22 4.10 -23.01
C ASN A 96 7.91 2.81 -22.23
N GLY A 97 6.63 2.46 -22.06
CA GLY A 97 6.20 1.29 -21.29
C GLY A 97 6.11 1.52 -19.77
N GLU A 98 6.46 2.71 -19.29
CA GLU A 98 6.29 3.15 -17.91
C GLU A 98 5.02 4.00 -17.77
N GLU A 99 4.39 3.94 -16.60
CA GLU A 99 3.21 4.73 -16.24
C GLU A 99 3.55 5.60 -15.03
N MET A 100 3.13 6.87 -15.10
CA MET A 100 3.22 7.83 -14.01
C MET A 100 1.81 8.32 -13.69
N GLU A 101 1.47 8.28 -12.41
CA GLU A 101 0.23 8.82 -11.85
C GLU A 101 0.58 10.00 -10.94
N ILE A 102 -0.18 11.09 -11.08
CA ILE A 102 -0.07 12.29 -10.27
C ILE A 102 -1.49 12.68 -9.85
N ASP A 103 -1.75 12.78 -8.55
CA ASP A 103 -3.10 13.08 -8.06
C ASP A 103 -3.59 14.44 -8.53
N VAL A 104 -2.71 15.46 -8.52
CA VAL A 104 -2.95 16.75 -9.19
C VAL A 104 -1.64 17.29 -9.76
N LEU A 105 -1.63 17.60 -11.06
CA LEU A 105 -0.60 18.44 -11.68
C LEU A 105 -1.21 19.82 -11.95
N ALA A 106 -0.50 20.88 -11.56
CA ALA A 106 -0.86 22.24 -11.94
C ALA A 106 0.35 22.97 -12.50
N TRP A 107 0.11 23.91 -13.41
CA TRP A 107 1.18 24.71 -13.98
C TRP A 107 0.69 26.10 -14.37
N ALA A 108 1.64 27.00 -14.47
CA ALA A 108 1.50 28.30 -15.11
C ALA A 108 2.65 28.50 -16.12
N ASN A 109 2.36 29.23 -17.19
CA ASN A 109 3.29 29.47 -18.31
C ASN A 109 3.68 30.96 -18.44
N ASP A 110 2.91 31.86 -17.84
CA ASP A 110 3.02 33.30 -18.05
C ASP A 110 3.99 33.91 -17.01
N ASP A 111 3.52 34.82 -16.16
CA ASP A 111 4.32 35.49 -15.13
C ASP A 111 4.94 34.52 -14.10
N VAL A 112 4.37 33.31 -14.01
CA VAL A 112 4.80 32.25 -13.11
C VAL A 112 5.19 31.04 -13.96
N ASN A 113 6.49 30.82 -14.19
CA ASN A 113 6.99 29.64 -14.92
C ASN A 113 7.24 28.46 -13.95
N LEU A 114 6.15 27.84 -13.50
CA LEU A 114 6.14 26.86 -12.40
C LEU A 114 5.19 25.68 -12.71
N ALA A 115 5.61 24.49 -12.29
CA ALA A 115 4.75 23.31 -12.15
C ALA A 115 4.69 22.89 -10.67
N ILE A 116 3.50 22.48 -10.22
CA ILE A 116 3.27 21.94 -8.87
C ILE A 116 2.64 20.57 -9.00
N LEU A 117 3.25 19.60 -8.34
CA LEU A 117 2.78 18.22 -8.30
C LEU A 117 2.27 17.94 -6.89
N VAL A 118 1.04 17.46 -6.79
CA VAL A 118 0.39 17.15 -5.52
C VAL A 118 0.21 15.64 -5.42
N GLU A 119 0.66 15.10 -4.30
CA GLU A 119 0.42 13.72 -3.88
C GLU A 119 -0.47 13.72 -2.64
N VAL A 120 -1.54 12.95 -2.64
CA VAL A 120 -2.53 12.84 -1.59
C VAL A 120 -2.46 11.45 -0.96
N LYS A 121 -2.40 11.40 0.38
CA LYS A 121 -2.50 10.13 1.12
C LYS A 121 -3.57 10.18 2.21
N SER A 122 -4.31 9.08 2.35
CA SER A 122 -5.17 8.87 3.51
C SER A 122 -4.36 8.87 4.81
N ARG A 123 -3.19 8.20 4.79
CA ARG A 123 -2.20 8.23 5.86
C ARG A 123 -0.81 8.49 5.30
N VAL A 124 -0.19 9.57 5.77
CA VAL A 124 1.15 9.98 5.35
C VAL A 124 2.19 9.32 6.24
N GLN A 125 2.94 8.41 5.63
CA GLN A 125 4.06 7.71 6.27
C GLN A 125 5.38 8.09 5.60
N ARG A 126 6.51 7.68 6.18
CA ARG A 126 7.85 7.96 5.63
C ARG A 126 7.98 7.62 4.14
N GLY A 127 7.35 6.53 3.68
CA GLY A 127 7.39 6.11 2.28
C GLY A 127 6.80 7.13 1.30
N ALA A 128 5.84 7.95 1.72
CA ALA A 128 5.18 8.94 0.87
C ALA A 128 6.13 10.05 0.42
N ILE A 129 7.07 10.47 1.30
CA ILE A 129 8.12 11.43 0.94
C ILE A 129 8.97 10.87 -0.20
N GLY A 130 9.41 9.62 -0.08
CA GLY A 130 10.21 8.95 -1.12
C GLY A 130 9.44 8.74 -2.43
N GLN A 131 8.12 8.52 -2.36
CA GLN A 131 7.26 8.43 -3.54
C GLN A 131 7.22 9.76 -4.29
N LEU A 132 6.89 10.86 -3.60
CA LEU A 132 6.87 12.18 -4.21
C LEU A 132 8.26 12.59 -4.73
N GLN A 133 9.34 12.20 -4.04
CA GLN A 133 10.70 12.43 -4.52
C GLN A 133 10.98 11.74 -5.86
N ARG A 134 10.57 10.48 -6.03
CA ARG A 134 10.74 9.78 -7.31
C ARG A 134 9.90 10.42 -8.41
N LEU A 135 8.66 10.76 -8.09
CA LEU A 135 7.74 11.40 -9.02
C LEU A 135 8.31 12.74 -9.53
N MET A 136 8.82 13.57 -8.63
CA MET A 136 9.49 14.82 -8.98
C MET A 136 10.78 14.61 -9.80
N GLY A 137 11.57 13.57 -9.47
CA GLY A 137 12.80 13.25 -10.19
C GLY A 137 12.58 12.83 -11.65
N HIS A 138 11.46 12.17 -11.94
CA HIS A 138 11.13 11.69 -13.28
C HIS A 138 10.18 12.65 -14.04
N PHE A 139 9.64 13.67 -13.38
CA PHE A 139 8.62 14.56 -13.95
C PHE A 139 8.99 15.09 -15.36
N ARG A 140 10.21 15.61 -15.54
CA ARG A 140 10.65 16.20 -16.81
C ARG A 140 10.85 15.17 -17.94
N GLU A 141 11.02 13.89 -17.59
CA GLU A 141 11.10 12.82 -18.59
C GLU A 141 9.73 12.54 -19.18
N PHE A 142 8.69 12.58 -18.34
CA PHE A 142 7.30 12.38 -18.75
C PHE A 142 6.71 13.64 -19.41
N PHE A 143 7.03 14.83 -18.89
CA PHE A 143 6.51 16.13 -19.35
C PHE A 143 7.62 17.04 -19.90
N PRO A 144 8.19 16.73 -21.08
CA PRO A 144 9.25 17.54 -21.69
C PRO A 144 8.82 18.99 -21.98
N GLU A 145 7.52 19.25 -22.19
CA GLU A 145 6.91 20.58 -22.34
C GLU A 145 7.03 21.45 -21.07
N HIS A 146 7.40 20.85 -19.94
CA HIS A 146 7.60 21.52 -18.66
C HIS A 146 9.06 21.53 -18.21
N ARG A 147 10.01 21.17 -19.10
CA ARG A 147 11.43 21.04 -18.76
C ARG A 147 12.04 22.33 -18.16
N GLU A 148 11.69 23.47 -18.72
CA GLU A 148 12.20 24.78 -18.31
C GLU A 148 11.45 25.39 -17.12
N LYS A 149 10.41 24.73 -16.59
CA LYS A 149 9.69 25.18 -15.40
C LYS A 149 10.45 24.82 -14.15
N ALA A 150 10.37 25.69 -13.14
CA ALA A 150 10.61 25.24 -11.77
C ALA A 150 9.53 24.19 -11.42
N ALA A 151 9.88 23.16 -10.66
CA ALA A 151 8.92 22.18 -10.18
C ALA A 151 8.92 22.14 -8.65
N MET A 152 7.74 22.15 -8.04
CA MET A 152 7.55 22.01 -6.58
C MET A 152 6.58 20.87 -6.28
N GLY A 153 6.71 20.30 -5.07
CA GLY A 153 5.84 19.21 -4.60
C GLY A 153 5.02 19.63 -3.38
N ILE A 154 3.75 19.23 -3.37
CA ILE A 154 2.87 19.29 -2.20
C ILE A 154 2.56 17.85 -1.77
N LEU A 155 2.84 17.53 -0.51
CA LEU A 155 2.38 16.29 0.11
C LEU A 155 1.17 16.60 0.99
N ALA A 156 0.00 16.13 0.56
CA ALA A 156 -1.25 16.30 1.26
C ALA A 156 -1.65 14.99 1.96
N GLY A 157 -2.25 15.09 3.15
CA GLY A 157 -2.91 13.91 3.69
C GLY A 157 -3.81 14.16 4.89
N VAL A 158 -4.65 13.16 5.16
CA VAL A 158 -5.67 13.20 6.23
C VAL A 158 -5.05 12.94 7.59
N ASP A 159 -4.29 11.84 7.70
CA ASP A 159 -3.57 11.48 8.92
C ASP A 159 -2.06 11.46 8.68
N TRP A 160 -1.27 11.88 9.66
CA TRP A 160 0.18 11.99 9.55
C TRP A 160 0.86 11.27 10.70
N ASP A 161 1.77 10.35 10.37
CA ASP A 161 2.63 9.76 11.39
C ASP A 161 3.50 10.85 12.04
N ARG A 162 3.76 10.70 13.35
CA ARG A 162 4.52 11.68 14.14
C ARG A 162 5.87 12.01 13.51
N GLY A 163 6.14 13.30 13.30
CA GLY A 163 7.42 13.77 12.75
C GLY A 163 7.57 13.62 11.24
N ILE A 164 6.55 13.12 10.51
CA ILE A 164 6.62 12.96 9.05
C ILE A 164 6.39 14.29 8.34
N ALA A 165 5.54 15.16 8.87
CA ALA A 165 5.33 16.50 8.30
C ALA A 165 6.63 17.31 8.31
N GLU A 166 7.39 17.27 9.40
CA GLU A 166 8.70 17.90 9.52
C GLU A 166 9.68 17.35 8.49
N LYS A 167 9.75 16.02 8.33
CA LYS A 167 10.63 15.38 7.34
C LYS A 167 10.25 15.69 5.90
N ALA A 168 8.95 15.82 5.61
CA ALA A 168 8.49 16.23 4.28
C ALA A 168 8.96 17.66 3.98
N ARG A 169 8.87 18.57 4.96
CA ARG A 169 9.39 19.93 4.87
C ARG A 169 10.91 19.99 4.75
N GLU A 170 11.65 19.19 5.52
CA GLU A 170 13.11 19.04 5.38
C GLU A 170 13.51 18.52 4.00
N ALA A 171 12.69 17.66 3.38
CA ALA A 171 12.87 17.22 2.00
C ALA A 171 12.52 18.29 0.95
N GLY A 172 12.00 19.44 1.39
CA GLY A 172 11.65 20.58 0.56
C GLY A 172 10.22 20.58 0.03
N PHE A 173 9.34 19.71 0.55
CA PHE A 173 7.93 19.68 0.14
C PHE A 173 7.07 20.59 1.00
N LEU A 174 6.11 21.22 0.34
CA LEU A 174 4.97 21.83 1.01
C LEU A 174 4.10 20.73 1.62
N THR A 175 3.51 20.98 2.78
CA THR A 175 2.59 20.04 3.42
C THR A 175 1.18 20.60 3.45
N ALA A 176 0.18 19.75 3.24
CA ALA A 176 -1.22 20.10 3.39
C ALA A 176 -1.95 19.04 4.22
N SER A 177 -2.93 19.47 5.00
CA SER A 177 -3.73 18.56 5.83
C SER A 177 -5.17 19.02 5.92
N ILE A 178 -6.08 18.07 6.13
CA ILE A 178 -7.49 18.37 6.33
C ILE A 178 -7.72 18.98 7.72
N ARG A 179 -8.47 20.08 7.77
CA ARG A 179 -8.99 20.73 8.97
C ARG A 179 -10.42 21.18 8.67
N ASP A 180 -11.37 20.85 9.53
CA ASP A 180 -12.79 21.21 9.34
C ASP A 180 -13.30 20.87 7.93
N GLU A 181 -13.00 19.65 7.47
CA GLU A 181 -13.36 19.10 6.14
C GLU A 181 -12.65 19.73 4.92
N ILE A 182 -11.79 20.72 5.13
CA ILE A 182 -11.08 21.44 4.06
C ILE A 182 -9.57 21.22 4.19
N PHE A 183 -8.89 20.93 3.08
CA PHE A 183 -7.42 20.90 3.11
C PHE A 183 -6.87 22.32 3.12
N THR A 184 -5.86 22.52 3.97
CA THR A 184 -5.12 23.76 4.11
C THR A 184 -3.62 23.46 4.06
N LEU A 185 -2.83 24.42 3.57
CA LEU A 185 -1.38 24.32 3.73
C LEU A 185 -1.03 24.35 5.21
N THR A 186 -0.16 23.44 5.63
CA THR A 186 0.35 23.33 7.00
C THR A 186 1.84 23.66 7.09
N THR A 187 2.43 24.04 5.97
CA THR A 187 3.78 24.59 5.91
C THR A 187 3.83 25.92 6.67
N PRO A 188 4.88 26.18 7.48
CA PRO A 188 5.07 27.47 8.12
C PRO A 188 5.19 28.64 7.13
N GLU A 189 4.77 29.82 7.55
CA GLU A 189 5.00 31.06 6.81
C GLU A 189 6.51 31.28 6.58
N GLY A 190 6.88 31.74 5.38
CA GLY A 190 8.28 31.94 4.98
C GLY A 190 9.05 30.66 4.63
N PHE A 191 8.41 29.50 4.61
CA PHE A 191 9.05 28.28 4.11
C PHE A 191 9.36 28.38 2.62
N GLU A 192 10.62 28.13 2.27
CA GLU A 192 11.07 28.03 0.89
C GLU A 192 11.01 26.58 0.42
N ALA A 193 10.00 26.27 -0.40
CA ALA A 193 9.90 24.95 -1.02
C ALA A 193 11.04 24.71 -2.00
N ARG A 194 11.53 23.47 -2.02
CA ARG A 194 12.59 23.08 -2.95
C ARG A 194 12.05 23.15 -4.38
N ARG A 195 12.80 23.83 -5.24
CA ARG A 195 12.63 23.79 -6.68
C ARG A 195 13.48 22.65 -7.23
N TRP A 196 12.82 21.69 -7.88
CA TRP A 196 13.42 20.51 -8.49
C TRP A 196 13.81 20.77 -9.93
#